data_AF-A0A8B8F951-F1
#
_entry.id   AF-A0A8B8F951-F1
#
_cell.length_a   1.000
_cell.length_b   1.000
_cell.length_c   1.000
_cell.angle_alpha   90.00
_cell.angle_beta   90.00
_cell.angle_gamma   90.00
#
_symmetry.space_group_name_H-M   'P 1'
#
loop_
_entity.id
_entity.type
_entity.pdbx_description
1 polymer ?
#
loop_
_entity_poly.entity_id
_entity_poly.type
_entity_poly.pdbx_seq_one_letter_code
_entity_poly.pdbx_strand_id
1 'polypeptide(L)'
;MVDNVILVEPVTEAVASQLPAVDSLKELIIPPEFTTTLVGKPFLLYDSYSQNQEIPRILIFSTTENLDMMEQAAINTVKKVFPQTEINGCFFHFCQSIWRHIQNTGFAVKYHENSDFALNIKMLNALAYVPPESVITAFEDLLQTDFYKEHETILTPLLDYFEDTWIGRISRNRQRRSPKFSIKLWNCYGLIKNDIPRTNNAIEG
;
A
#
# COMPACT_ATOMS: atom_id res chain seq x y z
N MET A 1 -3.01 24.16 -22.94
CA MET A 1 -1.73 23.43 -22.89
C MET A 1 -0.68 24.43 -22.44
N VAL A 2 -0.25 24.33 -21.19
CA VAL A 2 0.95 25.02 -20.71
C VAL A 2 1.71 23.95 -19.94
N ASP A 3 2.71 23.40 -20.60
CA ASP A 3 3.60 22.39 -20.05
C ASP A 3 4.51 23.05 -19.00
N ASN A 4 4.20 22.84 -17.72
CA ASN A 4 5.14 23.12 -16.64
C ASN A 4 6.16 21.98 -16.58
N VAL A 5 7.13 22.02 -17.49
CA VAL A 5 8.36 21.24 -17.36
C VAL A 5 9.13 21.86 -16.19
N ILE A 6 9.17 21.14 -15.07
CA ILE A 6 10.07 21.46 -13.97
C ILE A 6 11.49 21.22 -14.47
N LEU A 7 12.18 22.30 -14.83
CA LEU A 7 13.63 22.27 -15.07
C LEU A 7 14.29 22.03 -13.72
N VAL A 8 14.66 20.78 -13.45
CA VAL A 8 15.63 20.46 -12.41
C VAL A 8 16.97 20.94 -12.95
N GLU A 9 17.49 22.05 -12.43
CA GLU A 9 18.84 22.49 -12.79
C GLU A 9 19.83 21.36 -12.45
N PRO A 10 20.73 20.99 -13.36
CA PRO A 10 21.73 19.98 -13.07
C PRO A 10 22.62 20.48 -11.94
N VAL A 11 22.87 19.62 -10.95
CA VAL A 11 23.84 19.87 -9.89
C VAL A 11 25.16 20.28 -10.57
N THR A 12 25.57 21.53 -10.38
CA THR A 12 26.82 22.03 -10.95
C THR A 12 27.99 21.22 -10.39
N GLU A 13 29.01 20.91 -11.22
CA GLU A 13 30.20 20.13 -10.82
C GLU A 13 30.87 20.65 -9.53
N ALA A 14 30.67 21.92 -9.20
CA ALA A 14 31.19 22.56 -7.98
C ALA A 14 30.57 22.03 -6.66
N VAL A 15 29.36 21.46 -6.68
CA VAL A 15 28.72 20.88 -5.48
C VAL A 15 29.14 19.42 -5.28
N ALA A 16 29.43 18.70 -6.37
CA ALA A 16 29.88 17.31 -6.30
C ALA A 16 31.27 17.15 -5.65
N SER A 17 32.14 18.16 -5.74
CA SER A 17 33.51 18.11 -5.22
C SER A 17 33.64 18.30 -3.70
N GLN A 18 32.53 18.51 -2.97
CA GLN A 18 32.51 18.65 -1.51
C GLN A 18 31.80 17.49 -0.79
N LEU A 19 31.23 16.55 -1.55
CA LEU A 19 30.65 15.35 -0.95
C LEU A 19 31.79 14.44 -0.48
N PRO A 20 31.80 13.98 0.78
CA PRO A 20 32.80 13.03 1.23
C PRO A 20 32.78 11.81 0.32
N ALA A 21 33.95 11.35 -0.12
CA ALA A 21 34.06 10.08 -0.81
C ALA A 21 33.60 9.00 0.18
N VAL A 22 32.44 8.41 -0.09
CA VAL A 22 31.91 7.32 0.72
C VAL A 22 32.37 6.02 0.08
N ASP A 23 33.28 5.31 0.74
CA ASP A 23 33.89 4.09 0.19
C ASP A 23 32.91 2.89 0.22
N SER A 24 31.78 3.02 0.92
CA SER A 24 30.73 2.01 0.96
C SER A 24 29.33 2.58 1.19
N LEU A 25 28.30 1.92 0.66
CA LEU A 25 26.90 2.27 0.96
C LEU A 25 26.57 2.19 2.47
N LYS A 26 27.37 1.48 3.28
CA LYS A 26 27.17 1.40 4.74
C LYS A 26 27.50 2.72 5.44
N GLU A 27 28.47 3.45 4.93
CA GLU A 27 28.94 4.73 5.48
C GLU A 27 28.13 5.92 4.97
N LEU A 28 27.23 5.71 4.01
CA LEU A 28 26.42 6.77 3.43
C LEU A 28 25.40 7.30 4.46
N ILE A 29 25.56 8.54 4.90
CA ILE A 29 24.55 9.23 5.69
C ILE A 29 23.58 9.89 4.71
N ILE A 30 22.28 9.61 4.85
CA ILE A 30 21.23 10.24 4.03
C ILE A 30 20.68 11.44 4.80
N PRO A 31 20.91 12.67 4.34
CA PRO A 31 20.34 13.86 4.96
C PRO A 31 18.80 13.82 4.97
N PRO A 32 18.14 14.30 6.05
CA PRO A 32 16.68 14.30 6.15
C PRO A 32 15.96 14.94 4.96
N GLU A 33 16.54 15.98 4.36
CA GLU A 33 16.02 16.68 3.18
C GLU A 33 15.90 15.80 1.93
N PHE A 34 16.66 14.69 1.84
CA PHE A 34 16.57 13.73 0.74
C PHE A 34 15.61 12.57 1.03
N THR A 35 15.06 12.50 2.25
CA THR A 35 14.10 11.45 2.63
C THR A 35 12.66 11.83 2.28
N THR A 36 12.42 13.08 1.89
CA THR A 36 11.08 13.59 1.56
C THR A 36 11.06 14.33 0.22
N THR A 37 9.88 14.39 -0.40
CA THR A 37 9.60 15.21 -1.58
C THR A 37 9.51 16.70 -1.22
N LEU A 38 9.50 17.59 -2.22
CA LEU A 38 9.31 19.04 -2.03
C LEU A 38 8.00 19.42 -1.30
N VAL A 39 7.03 18.50 -1.25
CA VAL A 39 5.73 18.68 -0.59
C VAL A 39 5.64 17.89 0.73
N GLY A 40 6.76 17.41 1.26
CA GLY A 40 6.85 16.74 2.57
C GLY A 40 6.38 15.29 2.61
N LYS A 41 6.07 14.67 1.46
CA LYS A 41 5.76 13.23 1.40
C LYS A 41 7.02 12.37 1.53
N PRO A 42 6.96 11.18 2.16
CA PRO A 42 8.07 10.23 2.18
C PRO A 42 8.56 9.91 0.76
N PHE A 43 9.87 9.92 0.58
CA PHE A 43 10.56 9.60 -0.67
C PHE A 43 11.59 8.47 -0.50
N LEU A 44 12.30 8.43 0.62
CA LEU A 44 13.05 7.22 1.01
C LEU A 44 12.08 6.24 1.67
N LEU A 45 11.58 5.26 0.92
CA LEU A 45 10.57 4.30 1.39
C LEU A 45 11.16 3.10 2.11
N TYR A 46 12.41 2.74 1.79
CA TYR A 46 13.08 1.60 2.39
C TYR A 46 14.58 1.82 2.49
N ASP A 47 15.13 1.46 3.65
CA ASP A 47 16.55 1.38 3.90
C ASP A 47 16.84 0.09 4.68
N SER A 48 17.41 -0.91 3.99
CA SER A 48 17.68 -2.22 4.59
C SER A 48 18.71 -2.17 5.72
N TYR A 49 19.54 -1.13 5.77
CA TYR A 49 20.56 -0.96 6.80
C TYR A 49 19.97 -0.89 8.21
N SER A 50 18.73 -0.38 8.32
CA SER A 50 17.97 -0.32 9.57
C SER A 50 17.57 -1.70 10.10
N GLN A 51 17.51 -2.72 9.24
CA GLN A 51 17.02 -4.06 9.59
C GLN A 51 18.13 -5.09 9.69
N ASN A 52 19.09 -5.07 8.76
CA ASN A 52 20.20 -6.02 8.76
C ASN A 52 21.45 -5.40 8.11
N GLN A 53 22.50 -5.22 8.90
CA GLN A 53 23.77 -4.61 8.45
C GLN A 53 24.74 -5.61 7.82
N GLU A 54 24.42 -6.90 7.85
CA GLU A 54 25.23 -7.97 7.25
C GLU A 54 25.00 -8.08 5.74
N ILE A 55 23.83 -7.68 5.26
CA ILE A 55 23.50 -7.69 3.83
C ILE A 55 23.94 -6.38 3.13
N PRO A 56 24.14 -6.39 1.81
CA PRO A 56 24.30 -5.16 1.04
C PRO A 56 23.14 -4.21 1.31
N ARG A 57 23.47 -2.94 1.62
CA ARG A 57 22.45 -1.92 1.88
C ARG A 57 21.65 -1.64 0.60
N ILE A 58 20.33 -1.75 0.72
CA ILE A 58 19.36 -1.46 -0.33
C ILE A 58 18.60 -0.21 0.08
N LEU A 59 18.61 0.79 -0.79
CA LEU A 59 17.85 2.02 -0.66
C LEU A 59 16.78 2.05 -1.73
N ILE A 60 15.54 2.32 -1.35
CA ILE A 60 14.44 2.50 -2.31
C ILE A 60 13.93 3.93 -2.19
N PHE A 61 14.31 4.74 -3.17
CA PHE A 61 13.78 6.09 -3.37
C PHE A 61 12.61 6.03 -4.35
N SER A 62 11.40 6.27 -3.85
CA SER A 62 10.18 6.32 -4.66
C SER A 62 9.07 7.00 -3.86
N THR A 63 7.89 7.12 -4.44
CA THR A 63 6.68 7.49 -3.70
C THR A 63 5.70 6.33 -3.72
N THR A 64 4.82 6.27 -2.74
CA THR A 64 3.74 5.29 -2.71
C THR A 64 2.91 5.38 -3.99
N GLU A 65 2.65 6.61 -4.47
CA GLU A 65 1.93 6.87 -5.71
C GLU A 65 2.63 6.28 -6.94
N ASN A 66 3.97 6.38 -7.03
CA ASN A 66 4.71 5.80 -8.15
C ASN A 66 4.64 4.27 -8.15
N LEU A 67 4.79 3.64 -6.98
CA LEU A 67 4.65 2.18 -6.84
C LEU A 67 3.25 1.71 -7.22
N ASP A 68 2.22 2.46 -6.80
CA ASP A 68 0.83 2.20 -7.13
C ASP A 68 0.54 2.33 -8.63
N MET A 69 1.17 3.29 -9.30
CA MET A 69 1.08 3.45 -10.76
C MET A 69 1.75 2.29 -11.49
N MET A 70 2.90 1.83 -11.01
CA MET A 70 3.59 0.66 -11.58
C MET A 70 2.74 -0.61 -11.45
N GLU A 71 2.12 -0.84 -10.29
CA GLU A 71 1.24 -1.99 -10.07
C GLU A 71 0.03 -1.97 -11.03
N GLN A 72 -0.63 -0.81 -11.17
CA GLN A 72 -1.71 -0.64 -12.13
C GLN A 72 -1.25 -0.83 -13.58
N ALA A 73 -0.08 -0.31 -13.95
CA ALA A 73 0.49 -0.47 -15.27
C ALA A 73 0.77 -1.96 -15.59
N ALA A 74 1.30 -2.71 -14.62
CA ALA A 74 1.52 -4.15 -14.75
C ALA A 74 0.20 -4.90 -14.97
N ILE A 75 -0.80 -4.65 -14.12
CA ILE A 75 -2.14 -5.24 -14.26
C ILE A 75 -2.74 -4.92 -15.64
N ASN A 76 -2.69 -3.67 -16.06
CA ASN A 76 -3.23 -3.23 -17.34
C ASN A 76 -2.50 -3.86 -18.53
N THR A 77 -1.17 -4.00 -18.43
CA THR A 77 -0.36 -4.65 -19.48
C THR A 77 -0.70 -6.12 -19.60
N VAL A 78 -0.81 -6.85 -18.49
CA VAL A 78 -1.20 -8.26 -18.50
C VAL A 78 -2.59 -8.43 -19.10
N LYS A 79 -3.57 -7.59 -18.70
CA LYS A 79 -4.92 -7.63 -19.32
C LYS A 79 -4.90 -7.34 -20.82
N LYS A 80 -4.00 -6.46 -21.27
CA LYS A 80 -3.87 -6.13 -22.69
C LYS A 80 -3.26 -7.29 -23.50
N VAL A 81 -2.24 -7.95 -22.97
CA VAL A 81 -1.52 -9.03 -23.66
C VAL A 81 -2.27 -10.36 -23.56
N PHE A 82 -2.92 -10.62 -22.41
CA PHE A 82 -3.64 -11.85 -22.10
C PHE A 82 -5.08 -11.53 -21.64
N PRO A 83 -5.97 -11.11 -22.56
CA PRO A 83 -7.30 -10.60 -22.20
C PRO A 83 -8.25 -11.65 -21.60
N GLN A 84 -7.95 -12.94 -21.79
CA GLN A 84 -8.72 -14.05 -21.23
C GLN A 84 -8.21 -14.49 -19.85
N THR A 85 -7.05 -13.99 -19.40
CA THR A 85 -6.48 -14.36 -18.11
C THR A 85 -7.19 -13.64 -16.98
N GLU A 86 -7.54 -14.40 -15.95
CA GLU A 86 -7.98 -13.85 -14.68
C GLU A 86 -6.76 -13.46 -13.84
N ILE A 87 -6.67 -12.18 -13.47
CA ILE A 87 -5.63 -11.67 -12.60
C ILE A 87 -6.17 -11.68 -11.18
N ASN A 88 -5.50 -12.39 -10.30
CA ASN A 88 -5.76 -12.42 -8.87
C ASN A 88 -4.60 -11.77 -8.13
N GLY A 89 -4.90 -10.83 -7.27
CA GLY A 89 -3.94 -10.24 -6.34
C GLY A 89 -3.57 -11.25 -5.26
N CYS A 90 -2.39 -11.06 -4.69
CA CYS A 90 -1.89 -11.92 -3.62
C CYS A 90 -2.45 -11.45 -2.27
N PHE A 91 -3.03 -12.38 -1.49
CA PHE A 91 -3.63 -12.07 -0.20
C PHE A 91 -2.60 -11.51 0.80
N PHE A 92 -1.36 -11.96 0.72
CA PHE A 92 -0.27 -11.45 1.54
C PHE A 92 -0.02 -9.96 1.27
N HIS A 93 0.06 -9.56 0.00
CA HIS A 93 0.26 -8.16 -0.40
C HIS A 93 -0.92 -7.27 0.00
N PHE A 94 -2.14 -7.79 -0.07
CA PHE A 94 -3.33 -7.10 0.44
C PHE A 94 -3.23 -6.83 1.96
N CYS A 95 -2.96 -7.87 2.77
CA CYS A 95 -2.77 -7.72 4.20
C CYS A 95 -1.60 -6.79 4.54
N GLN A 96 -0.48 -6.89 3.82
CA GLN A 96 0.71 -6.08 4.02
C GLN A 96 0.46 -4.60 3.71
N SER A 97 -0.40 -4.30 2.74
CA SER A 97 -0.78 -2.91 2.42
C SER A 97 -1.59 -2.28 3.54
N ILE A 98 -2.52 -3.02 4.13
CA ILE A 98 -3.28 -2.59 5.30
C ILE A 98 -2.35 -2.42 6.51
N TRP A 99 -1.44 -3.37 6.75
CA TRP A 99 -0.45 -3.29 7.83
C TRP A 99 0.44 -2.06 7.72
N ARG A 100 0.98 -1.77 6.53
CA ARG A 100 1.77 -0.55 6.29
C ARG A 100 0.99 0.72 6.64
N HIS A 101 -0.30 0.76 6.31
CA HIS A 101 -1.15 1.90 6.66
C HIS A 101 -1.41 2.02 8.17
N ILE A 102 -1.59 0.90 8.87
CA ILE A 102 -1.69 0.84 10.34
C ILE A 102 -0.41 1.38 11.00
N GLN A 103 0.76 1.03 10.46
CA GLN A 103 2.04 1.54 10.95
C GLN A 103 2.14 3.07 10.76
N ASN A 104 1.74 3.57 9.59
CA ASN A 104 1.82 4.99 9.27
C ASN A 104 0.82 5.86 10.04
N THR A 105 -0.29 5.28 10.51
CA THR A 105 -1.30 5.97 11.33
C THR A 105 -1.02 5.91 12.84
N GLY A 106 0.10 5.30 13.25
CA GLY A 106 0.51 5.21 14.66
C GLY A 106 -0.22 4.13 15.47
N PHE A 107 -0.98 3.24 14.81
CA PHE A 107 -1.72 2.17 15.49
C PHE A 107 -0.91 0.90 15.72
N ALA A 108 0.34 0.83 15.29
CA ALA A 108 1.18 -0.36 15.43
C ALA A 108 1.26 -0.87 16.88
N VAL A 109 1.46 0.04 17.85
CA VAL A 109 1.55 -0.32 19.28
C VAL A 109 0.20 -0.85 19.78
N LYS A 110 -0.89 -0.12 19.57
CA LYS A 110 -2.24 -0.53 19.99
C LYS A 110 -2.66 -1.86 19.35
N TYR A 111 -2.32 -2.07 18.08
CA TYR A 111 -2.56 -3.32 17.38
C TYR A 111 -1.78 -4.50 17.99
N HIS A 112 -0.57 -4.27 18.48
CA HIS A 112 0.23 -5.34 19.11
C HIS A 112 -0.24 -5.67 20.53
N GLU A 113 -0.60 -4.63 21.30
CA GLU A 113 -0.90 -4.77 22.74
C GLU A 113 -2.36 -5.12 23.04
N ASN A 114 -3.29 -4.82 22.12
CA ASN A 114 -4.72 -5.07 22.32
C ASN A 114 -5.25 -6.08 21.28
N SER A 115 -5.50 -7.31 21.73
CA SER A 115 -5.99 -8.40 20.87
C SER A 115 -7.36 -8.13 20.26
N ASP A 116 -8.26 -7.45 20.99
CA ASP A 116 -9.61 -7.14 20.51
C ASP A 116 -9.56 -6.07 19.41
N PHE A 117 -8.72 -5.06 19.59
CA PHE A 117 -8.44 -4.07 18.54
C PHE A 117 -7.83 -4.77 17.31
N ALA A 118 -6.82 -5.62 17.51
CA ALA A 118 -6.21 -6.36 16.42
C ALA A 118 -7.22 -7.25 15.68
N LEU A 119 -8.10 -7.94 16.40
CA LEU A 119 -9.14 -8.79 15.84
C LEU A 119 -10.09 -7.99 14.97
N ASN A 120 -10.61 -6.86 15.47
CA ASN A 120 -11.51 -6.02 14.71
C ASN A 120 -10.86 -5.46 13.45
N ILE A 121 -9.61 -5.04 13.51
CA ILE A 121 -8.86 -4.62 12.32
C ILE A 121 -8.66 -5.77 11.34
N LYS A 122 -8.38 -7.00 11.82
CA LYS A 122 -8.28 -8.19 10.97
C LYS A 122 -9.60 -8.56 10.29
N MET A 123 -10.76 -8.10 10.78
CA MET A 123 -12.03 -8.28 10.08
C MET A 123 -12.05 -7.56 8.72
N LEU A 124 -11.31 -6.45 8.56
CA LEU A 124 -11.11 -5.82 7.24
C LEU A 124 -10.40 -6.78 6.27
N ASN A 125 -9.40 -7.52 6.75
CA ASN A 125 -8.71 -8.52 5.94
C ASN A 125 -9.65 -9.68 5.58
N ALA A 126 -10.55 -10.04 6.51
CA ALA A 126 -11.51 -11.13 6.32
C ALA A 126 -12.53 -10.85 5.21
N LEU A 127 -12.75 -9.58 4.83
CA LEU A 127 -13.59 -9.20 3.69
C LEU A 127 -13.12 -9.83 2.37
N ALA A 128 -11.86 -10.22 2.26
CA ALA A 128 -11.35 -10.94 1.09
C ALA A 128 -12.04 -12.31 0.92
N TYR A 129 -12.65 -12.86 1.96
CA TYR A 129 -13.33 -14.15 1.93
C TYR A 129 -14.85 -14.04 1.87
N VAL A 130 -15.39 -12.83 1.77
CA VAL A 130 -16.83 -12.61 1.54
C VAL A 130 -17.11 -12.76 0.04
N PRO A 131 -18.25 -13.33 -0.38
CA PRO A 131 -18.64 -13.33 -1.79
C PRO A 131 -18.54 -11.91 -2.38
N PRO A 132 -17.93 -11.72 -3.57
CA PRO A 132 -17.66 -10.39 -4.13
C PRO A 132 -18.87 -9.44 -4.15
N GLU A 133 -20.06 -9.98 -4.41
CA GLU A 133 -21.34 -9.28 -4.43
C GLU A 133 -21.81 -8.79 -3.05
N SER A 134 -21.33 -9.40 -1.96
CA SER A 134 -21.68 -9.07 -0.59
C SER A 134 -20.60 -8.28 0.15
N VAL A 135 -19.41 -8.09 -0.44
CA VAL A 135 -18.28 -7.38 0.20
C VAL A 135 -18.64 -5.97 0.66
N ILE A 136 -19.35 -5.20 -0.18
CA ILE A 136 -19.73 -3.83 0.15
C ILE A 136 -20.66 -3.80 1.36
N THR A 137 -21.70 -4.65 1.35
CA THR A 137 -22.65 -4.76 2.46
C THR A 137 -21.97 -5.24 3.74
N ALA A 138 -21.10 -6.25 3.65
CA ALA A 138 -20.34 -6.73 4.81
C ALA A 138 -19.41 -5.67 5.40
N PHE A 139 -18.80 -4.83 4.56
CA PHE A 139 -18.03 -3.68 5.02
C PHE A 139 -18.93 -2.65 5.71
N GLU A 140 -20.07 -2.28 5.12
CA GLU A 140 -21.02 -1.35 5.72
C GLU A 140 -21.56 -1.85 7.07
N ASP A 141 -21.89 -3.14 7.17
CA ASP A 141 -22.35 -3.80 8.41
C ASP A 141 -21.24 -3.81 9.47
N LEU A 142 -19.98 -4.05 9.07
CA LEU A 142 -18.83 -3.99 9.97
C LEU A 142 -18.68 -2.62 10.62
N LEU A 143 -18.87 -1.54 9.84
CA LEU A 143 -18.85 -0.18 10.35
C LEU A 143 -19.99 0.12 11.33
N GLN A 144 -21.06 -0.68 11.33
CA GLN A 144 -22.18 -0.52 12.27
C GLN A 144 -21.97 -1.21 13.63
N THR A 145 -20.90 -1.99 13.79
CA THR A 145 -20.58 -2.64 15.07
C THR A 145 -20.12 -1.61 16.11
N ASP A 146 -20.31 -1.94 17.40
CA ASP A 146 -19.97 -1.04 18.51
C ASP A 146 -18.49 -0.62 18.47
N PHE A 147 -17.59 -1.56 18.15
CA PHE A 147 -16.16 -1.27 18.06
C PHE A 147 -15.85 -0.15 17.05
N TYR A 148 -16.40 -0.22 15.83
CA TYR A 148 -16.11 0.75 14.78
C TYR A 148 -16.76 2.10 15.06
N LYS A 149 -17.96 2.11 15.68
CA LYS A 149 -18.64 3.33 16.12
C LYS A 149 -17.88 4.03 17.25
N GLU A 150 -17.46 3.30 18.27
CA GLU A 150 -16.70 3.85 19.39
C GLU A 150 -15.33 4.39 18.99
N HIS A 151 -14.73 3.83 17.94
CA HIS A 151 -13.40 4.19 17.44
C HIS A 151 -13.42 4.99 16.13
N GLU A 152 -14.58 5.49 15.69
CA GLU A 152 -14.76 6.17 14.39
C GLU A 152 -13.68 7.25 14.16
N THR A 153 -13.49 8.14 15.13
CA THR A 153 -12.55 9.26 15.03
C THR A 153 -11.12 8.81 14.78
N ILE A 154 -10.68 7.75 15.45
CA ILE A 154 -9.30 7.27 15.30
C ILE A 154 -9.16 6.36 14.07
N LEU A 155 -10.20 5.62 13.70
CA LEU A 155 -10.15 4.70 12.56
C LEU A 155 -10.36 5.40 11.22
N THR A 156 -10.90 6.63 11.20
CA THR A 156 -11.17 7.39 9.97
C THR A 156 -10.02 7.36 8.96
N PRO A 157 -8.74 7.62 9.33
CA PRO A 157 -7.64 7.57 8.36
C PRO A 157 -7.42 6.18 7.72
N LEU A 158 -7.67 5.10 8.47
CA LEU A 158 -7.57 3.73 7.96
C LEU A 158 -8.78 3.37 7.09
N LEU A 159 -9.99 3.75 7.53
CA LEU A 159 -11.23 3.47 6.81
C LEU A 159 -11.29 4.23 5.49
N ASP A 160 -10.89 5.50 5.49
CA ASP A 160 -10.76 6.32 4.28
C ASP A 160 -9.82 5.68 3.26
N TYR A 161 -8.65 5.23 3.72
CA TYR A 161 -7.70 4.50 2.88
C TYR A 161 -8.30 3.20 2.35
N PHE A 162 -8.99 2.43 3.21
CA PHE A 162 -9.58 1.16 2.82
C PHE A 162 -10.71 1.34 1.80
N GLU A 163 -11.55 2.35 2.00
CA GLU A 163 -12.59 2.72 1.05
C GLU A 163 -11.99 3.17 -0.28
N ASP A 164 -11.07 4.13 -0.30
CA ASP A 164 -10.48 4.63 -1.56
C ASP A 164 -9.75 3.52 -2.34
N THR A 165 -9.12 2.60 -1.63
CA THR A 165 -8.25 1.58 -2.22
C THR A 165 -9.02 0.33 -2.66
N TRP A 166 -9.98 -0.15 -1.86
CA TRP A 166 -10.54 -1.50 -2.01
C TRP A 166 -12.06 -1.56 -2.21
N ILE A 167 -12.83 -0.59 -1.69
CA ILE A 167 -14.32 -0.62 -1.70
C ILE A 167 -14.93 0.40 -2.70
N GLY A 168 -14.35 1.59 -2.75
CA GLY A 168 -14.76 2.77 -3.52
C GLY A 168 -15.78 3.62 -2.77
N ARG A 169 -15.58 4.93 -2.61
CA ARG A 169 -16.51 5.80 -1.84
C ARG A 169 -17.83 6.10 -2.56
N ILE A 170 -18.88 6.37 -1.78
CA ILE A 170 -20.14 6.94 -2.30
C ILE A 170 -19.92 8.42 -2.64
N SER A 171 -20.19 8.77 -3.89
CA SER A 171 -20.12 10.15 -4.39
C SER A 171 -21.38 10.94 -4.01
N ARG A 172 -21.32 12.27 -4.14
CA ARG A 172 -22.46 13.19 -3.86
C ARG A 172 -23.75 12.81 -4.62
N ASN A 173 -23.62 12.19 -5.79
CA ASN A 173 -24.75 11.70 -6.60
C ASN A 173 -25.26 10.29 -6.18
N ARG A 174 -24.83 9.78 -5.01
CA ARG A 174 -25.13 8.44 -4.48
C ARG A 174 -24.63 7.27 -5.35
N GLN A 175 -23.74 7.52 -6.30
CA GLN A 175 -23.05 6.46 -7.03
C GLN A 175 -21.75 6.10 -6.33
N ARG A 176 -21.45 4.80 -6.23
CA ARG A 176 -20.17 4.34 -5.71
C ARG A 176 -19.10 4.50 -6.78
N ARG A 177 -17.99 5.17 -6.45
CA ARG A 177 -16.82 5.29 -7.33
C ARG A 177 -16.12 3.95 -7.43
N SER A 178 -15.42 3.70 -8.54
CA SER A 178 -14.55 2.53 -8.63
C SER A 178 -13.39 2.65 -7.64
N PRO A 179 -13.10 1.60 -6.85
CA PRO A 179 -11.89 1.57 -6.04
C PRO A 179 -10.65 1.50 -6.93
N LYS A 180 -9.51 1.87 -6.36
CA LYS A 180 -8.21 1.74 -7.03
C LYS A 180 -7.91 0.30 -7.47
N PHE A 181 -8.24 -0.67 -6.62
CA PHE A 181 -8.17 -2.09 -6.91
C PHE A 181 -9.57 -2.71 -6.79
N SER A 182 -10.08 -3.24 -7.89
CA SER A 182 -11.43 -3.83 -7.93
C SER A 182 -11.57 -4.98 -6.92
N ILE A 183 -12.75 -5.14 -6.32
CA ILE A 183 -13.07 -6.25 -5.39
C ILE A 183 -12.64 -7.60 -5.96
N LYS A 184 -12.95 -7.87 -7.23
CA LYS A 184 -12.58 -9.12 -7.91
C LYS A 184 -11.07 -9.41 -7.86
N LEU A 185 -10.21 -8.39 -7.88
CA LEU A 185 -8.76 -8.56 -7.91
C LEU A 185 -8.23 -9.11 -6.58
N TRP A 186 -8.64 -8.56 -5.44
CA TRP A 186 -8.08 -8.90 -4.12
C TRP A 186 -8.92 -9.94 -3.36
N ASN A 187 -10.11 -10.26 -3.85
CA ASN A 187 -11.00 -11.24 -3.24
C ASN A 187 -10.50 -12.68 -3.45
N CYS A 188 -10.60 -13.47 -2.40
CA CYS A 188 -10.13 -14.85 -2.31
C CYS A 188 -11.29 -15.88 -2.23
N TYR A 189 -12.55 -15.46 -2.21
CA TYR A 189 -13.70 -16.37 -2.06
C TYR A 189 -13.72 -17.47 -3.14
N GLY A 190 -13.57 -17.07 -4.41
CA GLY A 190 -13.49 -18.01 -5.53
C GLY A 190 -12.25 -18.89 -5.50
N LEU A 191 -11.12 -18.38 -4.99
CA LEU A 191 -9.87 -19.14 -4.89
C LEU A 191 -9.99 -20.29 -3.91
N ILE A 192 -10.61 -20.06 -2.74
CA ILE A 192 -10.87 -21.14 -1.76
C ILE A 192 -11.79 -22.19 -2.34
N LYS A 193 -12.88 -21.76 -2.99
CA LYS A 193 -13.86 -22.68 -3.58
C LYS A 193 -13.25 -23.60 -4.65
N ASN A 194 -12.24 -23.10 -5.35
CA ASN A 194 -11.57 -23.78 -6.45
C ASN A 194 -10.20 -24.36 -6.08
N ASP A 195 -9.83 -24.36 -4.79
CA ASP A 195 -8.54 -24.83 -4.27
C ASP A 195 -7.30 -24.20 -4.96
N ILE A 196 -7.43 -22.92 -5.34
CA ILE A 196 -6.34 -22.15 -5.95
C ILE A 196 -5.49 -21.49 -4.84
N PRO A 197 -4.16 -21.60 -4.87
CA PRO A 197 -3.28 -20.94 -3.92
C PRO A 197 -3.51 -19.42 -3.84
N ARG A 198 -3.63 -18.89 -2.61
CA ARG A 198 -3.84 -17.46 -2.32
C ARG A 198 -2.54 -16.66 -2.22
N THR A 199 -1.42 -17.38 -2.18
CA THR A 199 -0.07 -16.85 -2.18
C THR A 199 0.74 -17.57 -3.26
N ASN A 200 1.70 -16.84 -3.82
CA ASN A 200 2.65 -17.31 -4.81
C ASN A 200 3.94 -17.82 -4.14
N ASN A 201 3.90 -18.30 -2.89
CA ASN A 201 5.07 -18.82 -2.17
C ASN A 201 5.80 -19.96 -2.92
N ALA A 202 5.17 -20.60 -3.90
CA ALA A 202 5.82 -21.59 -4.77
C ALA A 202 6.71 -20.96 -5.87
N ILE A 203 6.63 -19.64 -6.07
CA ILE A 203 7.30 -18.85 -7.12
C ILE A 203 8.19 -17.76 -6.50
N GLU A 204 7.98 -17.40 -5.25
CA GLU A 204 8.82 -16.49 -4.45
C GLU A 204 9.86 -17.32 -3.67
N GLY A 205 10.85 -17.83 -4.40
CA GLY A 205 12.04 -18.53 -3.85
C GLY A 205 13.17 -17.57 -3.52
#